data_AF-A0A4V5NLT6-F1
#
_entry.id   AF-A0A4V5NLT6-F1
#
_cell.length_a   1.000
_cell.length_b   1.000
_cell.length_c   1.000
_cell.angle_alpha   90.00
_cell.angle_beta   90.00
_cell.angle_gamma   90.00
#
_symmetry.space_group_name_H-M   'P 1'
#
loop_
_entity.id
_entity.type
_entity.pdbx_description
1 polymer ?
#
loop_
_entity_poly.entity_id
_entity_poly.type
_entity_poly.pdbx_seq_one_letter_code
_entity_poly.pdbx_strand_id
1 'polypeptide(L)' 'MSSKTYRARAAGWIAGKRVAAGEEIRMTAAQAKYEPVELAVAETTKPARKAKAAPAPEADPA' A
#
# COMPACT_ATOMS: atom_id res chain seq x y z
N MET A 1 -12.16 17.95 8.64
CA MET A 1 -10.99 17.74 7.77
C MET A 1 -11.43 16.97 6.54
N SER A 2 -11.13 17.43 5.34
CA SER A 2 -11.48 16.70 4.10
C SER A 2 -10.41 15.62 3.83
N SER A 3 -10.85 14.38 3.66
CA SER A 3 -9.99 13.26 3.27
C SER A 3 -9.91 13.15 1.74
N LYS A 4 -8.72 12.82 1.23
CA LYS A 4 -8.46 12.58 -0.19
C LYS A 4 -7.92 11.16 -0.37
N THR A 5 -8.06 10.62 -1.57
CA THR A 5 -7.44 9.33 -1.92
C THR A 5 -5.97 9.55 -2.28
N TYR A 6 -5.10 8.76 -1.66
CA TYR A 6 -3.67 8.73 -1.94
C TYR A 6 -3.28 7.30 -2.32
N ARG A 7 -2.23 7.17 -3.12
CA ARG A 7 -1.64 5.90 -3.52
C ARG A 7 -0.36 5.67 -2.75
N ALA A 8 -0.22 4.51 -2.11
CA ALA A 8 1.01 4.13 -1.44
C ALA A 8 2.16 3.99 -2.44
N ARG A 9 3.30 4.62 -2.18
CA ARG A 9 4.47 4.56 -3.05
C ARG A 9 5.22 3.24 -2.90
N ALA A 10 5.18 2.66 -1.70
CA ALA A 10 5.79 1.38 -1.35
C ALA A 10 4.89 0.60 -0.39
N ALA A 11 5.13 -0.71 -0.27
CA ALA A 11 4.46 -1.55 0.71
C ALA A 11 5.04 -1.25 2.10
N GLY A 12 4.17 -1.13 3.10
CA GLY A 12 4.61 -0.75 4.45
C GLY A 12 3.47 -0.39 5.38
N TRP A 13 3.81 0.29 6.46
CA TRP A 13 2.84 0.87 7.37
C TRP A 13 2.55 2.31 6.97
N ILE A 14 1.30 2.62 6.69
CA ILE A 14 0.83 3.96 6.36
C ILE A 14 -0.37 4.29 7.24
N ALA A 15 -0.30 5.41 7.98
CA ALA A 15 -1.36 5.85 8.89
C ALA A 15 -1.85 4.74 9.85
N GLY A 16 -0.93 3.90 10.34
CA GLY A 16 -1.23 2.81 11.27
C GLY A 16 -1.89 1.58 10.63
N LYS A 17 -1.85 1.44 9.30
CA LYS A 17 -2.33 0.25 8.58
C LYS A 17 -1.24 -0.32 7.69
N ARG A 18 -1.15 -1.65 7.56
CA ARG A 18 -0.35 -2.26 6.50
C ARG A 18 -1.03 -2.04 5.15
N VAL A 19 -0.28 -1.53 4.20
CA VAL A 19 -0.72 -1.30 2.82
C VAL A 19 0.29 -1.88 1.84
N ALA A 20 -0.17 -2.27 0.65
CA ALA A 20 0.70 -2.69 -0.44
C ALA A 20 1.22 -1.49 -1.27
N ALA A 21 2.30 -1.70 -2.01
CA ALA A 21 2.77 -0.72 -2.98
C ALA A 21 1.70 -0.50 -4.06
N GLY A 22 1.34 0.76 -4.29
CA GLY A 22 0.30 1.15 -5.23
C GLY A 22 -1.13 1.03 -4.69
N GLU A 23 -1.32 0.68 -3.43
CA GLU A 23 -2.64 0.60 -2.80
C GLU A 23 -3.25 1.99 -2.58
N GLU A 24 -4.55 2.12 -2.84
CA GLU A 24 -5.28 3.37 -2.63
C GLU A 24 -5.81 3.45 -1.20
N ILE A 25 -5.43 4.51 -0.49
CA ILE A 25 -5.80 4.78 0.89
C ILE A 25 -6.40 6.18 1.03
N ARG A 26 -7.53 6.27 1.72
CA ARG A 26 -8.15 7.56 2.06
C ARG A 26 -7.53 8.09 3.36
N MET A 27 -6.95 9.27 3.29
CA MET A 27 -6.41 9.96 4.46
C MET A 27 -6.47 11.49 4.29
N THR A 28 -6.14 12.22 5.35
CA THR A 28 -6.07 13.69 5.29
C THR A 28 -4.74 14.14 4.69
N ALA A 29 -4.71 15.35 4.12
CA ALA A 29 -3.45 15.92 3.59
C ALA A 29 -2.37 16.11 4.68
N ALA A 30 -2.79 16.34 5.94
CA ALA A 30 -1.87 16.46 7.06
C ALA A 30 -1.16 15.14 7.37
N GLN A 31 -1.86 14.01 7.25
CA GLN A 31 -1.27 12.67 7.39
C GLN A 31 -0.38 12.34 6.20
N ALA A 32 -0.87 12.53 4.98
CA ALA A 32 -0.14 12.22 3.75
C ALA A 32 1.22 12.94 3.64
N LYS A 33 1.36 14.13 4.24
CA LYS A 33 2.62 14.89 4.26
C LYS A 33 3.80 14.11 4.86
N TYR A 34 3.54 13.22 5.81
CA TYR A 34 4.57 12.46 6.52
C TYR A 34 4.64 10.99 6.09
N GLU A 35 3.83 10.60 5.11
CA GLU A 35 3.66 9.22 4.67
C GLU A 35 4.23 9.03 3.26
N PRO A 36 4.72 7.84 2.91
CA PRO A 36 5.21 7.52 1.58
C PRO A 36 4.05 7.30 0.61
N VAL A 37 3.27 8.35 0.33
CA VAL A 37 2.08 8.32 -0.53
C VAL A 37 2.09 9.44 -1.58
N GLU A 38 1.41 9.21 -2.69
CA GLU A 38 1.19 10.20 -3.76
C GLU A 38 -0.32 10.47 -3.91
N LEU A 39 -0.73 11.68 -4.33
CA LEU A 39 -2.15 11.96 -4.54
C LEU A 39 -2.66 11.08 -5.67
N ALA A 40 -3.71 10.29 -5.43
CA ALA A 40 -4.36 9.50 -6.48
C ALA A 40 -5.22 10.45 -7.32
N VAL A 41 -4.59 11.18 -8.24
CA VAL A 41 -5.29 11.77 -9.38
C VAL A 41 -5.78 10.59 -10.23
N ALA A 42 -6.99 10.68 -10.80
CA ALA A 42 -7.65 9.58 -11.50
C ALA A 42 -6.97 9.14 -12.82
N GLU A 43 -5.66 9.27 -12.93
CA GLU A 43 -4.83 8.69 -13.98
C GLU A 43 -4.49 7.26 -13.60
N THR A 44 -5.45 6.39 -13.93
CA THR A 44 -5.32 4.95 -14.12
C THR A 44 -3.87 4.46 -14.17
N THR A 45 -3.39 3.85 -13.09
CA THR A 45 -2.16 3.06 -13.18
C THR A 45 -2.38 1.72 -12.52
N LYS A 46 -2.51 0.73 -13.40
CA LYS A 46 -2.54 -0.72 -13.24
C LYS A 46 -2.20 -1.27 -11.84
N PRO A 47 -2.97 -2.26 -11.34
CA PRO A 47 -2.66 -2.94 -10.08
C PRO A 47 -1.32 -3.65 -10.20
N ALA A 48 -0.35 -3.28 -9.37
CA ALA A 48 0.90 -4.00 -9.25
C ALA A 48 0.63 -5.36 -8.59
N ARG A 49 0.47 -6.35 -9.46
CA ARG A 49 0.64 -7.81 -9.31
C ARG A 49 0.85 -8.33 -7.87
N LYS A 50 -0.05 -9.24 -7.49
CA LYS A 50 0.00 -10.15 -6.33
C LYS A 50 1.41 -10.65 -6.02
N ALA A 51 1.89 -10.43 -4.79
CA ALA A 51 2.89 -11.29 -4.19
C ALA A 51 2.18 -12.20 -3.17
N LYS A 52 1.82 -13.40 -3.62
CA LYS A 52 1.40 -14.51 -2.76
C LYS A 52 2.68 -14.99 -2.04
N ALA A 53 2.96 -14.47 -0.85
CA ALA A 53 3.86 -15.16 0.05
C ALA A 53 3.08 -16.35 0.65
N ALA A 54 2.97 -17.43 -0.12
CA ALA A 54 2.74 -18.72 0.49
C ALA A 54 4.04 -19.08 1.21
N PRO A 55 4.04 -19.36 2.53
CA PRO A 55 5.12 -20.14 3.09
C PRO A 55 5.05 -21.50 2.39
N ALA A 56 6.11 -21.85 1.67
CA ALA A 56 6.28 -23.23 1.21
C ALA A 56 6.38 -24.12 2.46
N PRO A 57 5.62 -25.22 2.55
CA PRO A 57 6.02 -26.30 3.45
C PRO A 57 7.24 -26.95 2.79
N GLU A 58 8.44 -26.65 3.28
CA GLU A 58 9.58 -27.52 3.00
C GLU A 58 9.44 -28.74 3.89
N ALA A 59 9.30 -29.89 3.24
CA ALA A 59 9.26 -31.19 3.86
C ALA A 59 10.63 -31.56 4.47
N ASP A 60 10.54 -32.36 5.52
CA ASP A 60 11.53 -33.25 6.15
C ASP A 60 12.81 -33.57 5.33
N PRO A 61 13.99 -33.70 5.98
CA PRO A 61 14.44 -35.07 6.29
C PRO A 61 15.27 -35.22 7.58
N ALA A 62 14.98 -36.25 8.40
CA ALA A 62 15.93 -37.28 8.90
C ALA A 62 15.36 -38.14 10.04
#